data_AF-A0A967W0V6-F1
#
_entry.id   AF-A0A967W0V6-F1
#
_cell.length_a   1.000
_cell.length_b   1.000
_cell.length_c   1.000
_cell.angle_alpha   90.00
_cell.angle_beta   90.00
_cell.angle_gamma   90.00
#
_symmetry.space_group_name_H-M   'P 1'
#
loop_
_entity.id
_entity.type
_entity.pdbx_description
1 polymer ?
#
loop_
_entity_poly.entity_id
_entity_poly.type
_entity_poly.pdbx_seq_one_letter_code
_entity_poly.pdbx_strand_id
1 'polypeptide(L)'
;FHDGQPLTAHDVAYTYESILDPALNAPIRNTLEVIDKINVLDSFQVKFKLKRIHAPFLSDIQVGIVPAHIAESETIDLKQQPVGSGPFKFVEWKADSYIELERNDNYWKESPR
;
A
#
# COMPACT_ATOMS: atom_id res chain seq x y z
N PHE A 1 -10.10 -0.62 3.66
CA PHE A 1 -9.89 -0.32 2.23
C PHE A 1 -11.20 0.16 1.62
N HIS A 2 -11.15 0.66 0.39
CA HIS A 2 -12.32 1.19 -0.33
C HIS A 2 -13.39 0.12 -0.62
N ASP A 3 -13.03 -1.16 -0.59
CA ASP A 3 -13.90 -2.33 -0.71
C ASP A 3 -14.56 -2.76 0.63
N GLY A 4 -14.32 -2.03 1.71
CA GLY A 4 -14.87 -2.31 3.05
C GLY A 4 -14.05 -3.28 3.91
N GLN A 5 -13.03 -3.95 3.38
CA GLN A 5 -12.18 -4.84 4.18
C GLN A 5 -11.21 -4.03 5.07
N PRO A 6 -10.88 -4.49 6.29
CA PRO A 6 -9.93 -3.79 7.15
C PRO A 6 -8.51 -3.84 6.57
N LEU A 7 -7.72 -2.80 6.81
CA LEU A 7 -6.27 -2.83 6.58
C LEU A 7 -5.60 -3.54 7.75
N THR A 8 -4.76 -4.52 7.45
CA THR A 8 -4.04 -5.34 8.43
C THR A 8 -2.53 -5.29 8.25
N ALA A 9 -1.79 -5.81 9.22
CA ALA A 9 -0.34 -5.97 9.14
C ALA A 9 0.09 -6.90 7.98
N HIS A 10 -0.78 -7.80 7.51
CA HIS A 10 -0.51 -8.63 6.33
C HIS A 10 -0.40 -7.78 5.06
N ASP A 11 -1.32 -6.83 4.87
CA ASP A 11 -1.30 -5.90 3.73
C ASP A 11 -0.03 -5.04 3.73
N VAL A 12 0.41 -4.64 4.93
CA VAL A 12 1.67 -3.91 5.09
C VAL A 12 2.85 -4.77 4.66
N ALA A 13 2.97 -6.00 5.18
CA ALA A 13 4.04 -6.92 4.81
C ALA A 13 4.06 -7.18 3.31
N TYR A 14 2.91 -7.55 2.72
CA TYR A 14 2.75 -7.77 1.28
C TYR A 14 3.24 -6.58 0.45
N THR A 15 2.83 -5.36 0.83
CA THR A 15 3.20 -4.14 0.10
C THR A 15 4.72 -3.96 0.06
N TYR A 16 5.38 -4.03 1.21
CA TYR A 16 6.84 -3.83 1.29
C TYR A 16 7.63 -4.99 0.69
N GLU A 17 7.18 -6.23 0.86
CA GLU A 17 7.80 -7.41 0.25
C GLU A 17 7.72 -7.35 -1.27
N SER A 18 6.57 -6.94 -1.82
CA SER A 18 6.38 -6.75 -3.25
C SER A 18 7.35 -5.69 -3.82
N ILE A 19 7.56 -4.58 -3.11
CA ILE A 19 8.51 -3.54 -3.51
C ILE A 19 9.97 -4.04 -3.47
N LEU A 20 10.29 -4.92 -2.51
CA LEU A 20 11.61 -5.52 -2.36
C LEU A 20 11.84 -6.68 -3.34
N ASP A 21 10.81 -7.17 -4.03
CA ASP A 21 10.94 -8.17 -5.09
C ASP A 21 11.61 -7.54 -6.34
N PRO A 22 12.73 -8.09 -6.84
CA PRO A 22 13.38 -7.60 -8.05
C PRO A 22 12.47 -7.67 -9.28
N ALA A 23 11.54 -8.61 -9.32
CA ALA A 23 10.64 -8.82 -10.44
C ALA A 23 9.66 -7.65 -10.64
N LEU A 24 9.25 -6.97 -9.55
CA LEU A 24 8.35 -5.82 -9.64
C LEU A 24 9.04 -4.58 -10.22
N ASN A 25 10.37 -4.49 -10.12
CA ASN A 25 11.17 -3.34 -10.56
C ASN A 25 10.65 -2.00 -10.00
N ALA A 26 10.31 -1.98 -8.70
CA ALA A 26 9.75 -0.80 -8.04
C ALA A 26 10.80 0.34 -7.95
N PRO A 27 10.48 1.59 -8.35
CA PRO A 27 11.44 2.70 -8.36
C PRO A 27 12.07 3.02 -6.99
N ILE A 28 11.32 2.77 -5.91
CA ILE A 28 11.73 3.07 -4.54
C ILE A 28 12.43 1.90 -3.84
N ARG A 29 12.63 0.77 -4.54
CA ARG A 29 13.24 -0.44 -4.00
C ARG A 29 14.56 -0.13 -3.28
N ASN A 30 15.47 0.58 -3.93
CA ASN A 30 16.81 0.90 -3.40
C ASN A 30 16.76 1.63 -2.05
N THR A 31 15.76 2.49 -1.85
CA THR A 31 15.53 3.19 -0.58
C THR A 31 15.14 2.22 0.53
N LEU A 32 14.35 1.19 0.19
CA LEU A 32 13.81 0.22 1.13
C LEU A 32 14.70 -1.02 1.33
N GLU A 33 15.75 -1.22 0.52
CA GLU A 33 16.69 -2.35 0.64
C GLU A 33 17.42 -2.43 1.99
N VAL A 34 17.34 -1.38 2.81
CA VAL A 34 17.80 -1.38 4.20
C VAL A 34 17.00 -2.33 5.10
N ILE A 35 15.79 -2.72 4.70
CA ILE A 35 14.97 -3.73 5.39
C ILE A 35 15.63 -5.10 5.21
N ASP A 36 15.85 -5.79 6.32
CA ASP A 36 16.33 -7.17 6.40
C ASP A 36 15.15 -8.16 6.41
N LYS A 37 14.19 -7.93 7.30
CA LYS A 37 13.02 -8.80 7.47
C LYS A 37 11.79 -7.99 7.89
N ILE A 38 10.63 -8.49 7.47
CA ILE A 38 9.33 -8.01 7.89
C ILE A 38 8.62 -9.18 8.56
N ASN A 39 8.11 -8.96 9.77
CA ASN A 39 7.39 -9.99 10.53
C ASN A 39 6.02 -9.45 10.94
N VAL A 40 4.97 -10.14 10.48
CA VAL A 40 3.61 -9.96 11.01
C VAL A 40 3.54 -10.66 12.36
N LEU A 41 3.30 -9.90 13.43
CA LEU A 41 3.19 -10.43 14.79
C LEU A 41 1.74 -10.76 15.14
N ASP A 42 0.81 -9.91 14.68
CA ASP A 42 -0.64 -10.11 14.73
C ASP A 42 -1.33 -9.24 13.65
N SER A 43 -2.66 -9.14 13.66
CA SER A 43 -3.42 -8.38 12.66
C SER A 43 -3.10 -6.87 12.58
N PHE A 44 -2.54 -6.28 13.64
CA PHE A 44 -2.26 -4.84 13.73
C PHE A 44 -0.80 -4.52 14.12
N GLN A 45 0.04 -5.54 14.28
CA GLN A 45 1.45 -5.39 14.62
C GLN A 45 2.37 -5.97 13.54
N VAL A 46 3.24 -5.09 13.01
CA VAL A 46 4.31 -5.45 12.10
C VAL A 46 5.66 -5.04 12.69
N LYS A 47 6.65 -5.92 12.58
CA LYS A 47 8.03 -5.67 13.03
C LYS A 47 8.95 -5.63 11.82
N PHE A 48 9.62 -4.49 11.63
CA PHE A 48 10.69 -4.33 10.67
C PHE A 48 12.04 -4.56 11.34
N LYS A 49 12.85 -5.44 10.78
CA LYS A 49 14.27 -5.58 11.11
C LYS A 49 15.08 -4.92 10.01
N LEU A 50 16.03 -4.07 10.37
CA LEU A 50 16.90 -3.38 9.42
C LEU A 50 18.28 -4.05 9.37
N LYS A 51 18.93 -3.99 8.21
CA LYS A 51 20.30 -4.50 7.98
C LYS A 51 21.36 -3.66 8.70
N ARG A 52 21.06 -2.39 8.94
CA ARG A 52 21.93 -1.41 9.62
C ARG A 52 21.08 -0.31 10.26
N ILE A 53 21.68 0.46 11.16
CA ILE A 53 21.06 1.70 11.66
C ILE A 53 20.79 2.62 10.47
N HIS A 54 19.58 3.13 10.38
CA HIS A 54 19.13 3.98 9.27
C HIS A 54 18.16 5.04 9.80
N ALA A 55 18.68 6.23 10.07
CA ALA A 55 17.93 7.32 10.68
C ALA A 55 16.65 7.74 9.91
N PRO A 56 16.63 7.80 8.56
CA PRO A 56 15.45 8.27 7.83
C PRO A 56 14.39 7.19 7.62
N PHE A 57 14.51 6.01 8.24
CA PHE A 57 13.62 4.86 7.99
C PHE A 57 12.13 5.22 8.08
N LEU A 58 11.71 6.02 9.08
CA LEU A 58 10.30 6.42 9.23
C LEU A 58 9.78 7.31 8.09
N SER A 59 10.66 8.07 7.44
CA SER A 59 10.31 8.86 6.26
C SER A 59 10.26 8.00 5.01
N ASP A 60 11.13 6.99 4.91
CA ASP A 60 11.21 6.09 3.76
C ASP A 60 10.00 5.15 3.65
N ILE A 61 9.35 4.82 4.77
CA ILE A 61 8.18 3.92 4.84
C ILE A 61 6.82 4.66 4.73
N GLN A 62 6.79 5.83 4.07
CA GLN A 62 5.54 6.54 3.79
C GLN A 62 4.87 6.08 2.49
N VAL A 63 4.89 4.76 2.25
CA VAL A 63 4.32 4.13 1.05
C VAL A 63 2.84 3.82 1.27
N GLY A 64 2.02 4.01 0.23
CA GLY A 64 0.62 3.59 0.25
C GLY A 64 0.50 2.06 0.34
N ILE A 65 -0.32 1.57 1.27
CA ILE A 65 -0.54 0.14 1.48
C ILE A 65 -1.61 -0.36 0.50
N VAL A 66 -1.31 -1.47 -0.18
CA VAL A 66 -2.24 -2.14 -1.10
C VAL A 66 -2.94 -3.32 -0.42
N PRO A 67 -4.22 -3.59 -0.75
CA PRO A 67 -4.94 -4.75 -0.23
C PRO A 67 -4.37 -6.05 -0.80
N ALA A 68 -3.73 -6.86 0.06
CA ALA A 68 -3.08 -8.11 -0.36
C ALA A 68 -4.10 -9.09 -0.97
N HIS A 69 -5.31 -9.16 -0.40
CA HIS A 69 -6.37 -10.06 -0.86
C HIS A 69 -6.85 -9.76 -2.30
N ILE A 70 -6.71 -8.52 -2.77
CA ILE A 70 -7.00 -8.16 -4.17
C ILE A 70 -5.78 -8.45 -5.03
N ALA A 71 -4.60 -7.97 -4.59
CA ALA A 71 -3.37 -8.06 -5.35
C ALA A 71 -2.96 -9.52 -5.65
N GLU A 72 -3.16 -10.42 -4.70
CA GLU A 72 -2.89 -11.86 -4.85
C GLU A 72 -3.94 -12.60 -5.68
N SER A 73 -5.18 -12.08 -5.74
CA SER A 73 -6.27 -12.74 -6.48
C SER A 73 -6.13 -12.61 -8.00
N GLU A 74 -5.38 -11.60 -8.46
CA GLU A 74 -5.27 -11.18 -9.87
C GLU A 74 -6.61 -10.91 -10.59
N THR A 75 -7.73 -10.92 -9.86
CA THR A 75 -9.08 -10.70 -10.43
C THR A 75 -9.33 -9.25 -10.82
N ILE A 76 -8.65 -8.32 -10.14
CA ILE A 76 -8.72 -6.89 -10.35
C ILE A 76 -7.30 -6.40 -10.63
N ASP A 77 -7.09 -5.77 -11.78
CA ASP A 77 -5.84 -5.08 -12.06
C ASP A 77 -5.78 -3.77 -11.27
N LEU A 78 -5.07 -3.78 -10.14
CA LEU A 78 -4.87 -2.62 -9.27
C LEU A 78 -4.20 -1.44 -9.98
N LYS A 79 -3.57 -1.63 -11.15
CA LYS A 79 -3.04 -0.53 -11.96
C LYS A 79 -4.13 0.24 -12.69
N GLN A 80 -5.22 -0.43 -13.06
CA GLN A 80 -6.35 0.14 -13.79
C GLN A 80 -7.51 0.50 -12.86
N GLN A 81 -7.69 -0.28 -11.79
CA GLN A 81 -8.75 -0.12 -10.79
C GLN A 81 -8.14 -0.10 -9.38
N PRO A 82 -7.48 0.99 -9.00
CA PRO A 82 -6.77 1.06 -7.73
C PRO A 82 -7.77 1.02 -6.56
N VAL A 83 -7.48 0.13 -5.61
CA VAL A 83 -8.18 0.03 -4.33
C VAL A 83 -7.19 0.38 -3.22
N GLY A 84 -7.56 1.33 -2.37
CA GLY A 84 -6.68 1.82 -1.30
C GLY A 84 -7.42 2.12 0.01
N SER A 85 -6.74 2.82 0.91
CA SER A 85 -7.28 3.26 2.21
C SER A 85 -7.35 4.79 2.33
N GLY A 86 -7.10 5.49 1.22
CA GLY A 86 -7.08 6.95 1.15
C GLY A 86 -8.46 7.60 1.23
N PRO A 87 -8.50 8.94 1.24
CA PRO A 87 -9.73 9.71 1.40
C PRO A 87 -10.64 9.75 0.16
N PHE A 88 -10.16 9.30 -0.99
CA PHE A 88 -10.92 9.21 -2.24
C PHE A 88 -10.84 7.79 -2.78
N LYS A 89 -11.95 7.29 -3.35
CA LYS A 89 -12.04 6.00 -4.03
C LYS A 89 -12.06 6.23 -5.54
N PHE A 90 -11.47 5.30 -6.28
CA PHE A 90 -11.51 5.32 -7.74
C PHE A 90 -12.90 4.97 -8.25
N VAL A 91 -13.40 5.77 -9.20
CA VAL A 91 -14.68 5.50 -9.89
C VAL A 91 -14.39 5.04 -11.31
N GLU A 92 -13.75 5.89 -12.12
CA GLU A 92 -13.37 5.55 -13.48
C GLU A 92 -12.16 6.34 -13.98
N TRP A 93 -11.51 5.79 -15.01
CA TRP A 93 -10.50 6.49 -15.77
C TRP A 93 -10.87 6.46 -17.24
N LYS A 94 -11.10 7.65 -17.80
CA LYS A 94 -11.21 7.87 -19.23
C LYS A 94 -9.87 8.34 -19.76
N ALA A 95 -9.18 7.46 -20.48
CA ALA A 95 -7.89 7.75 -21.10
C ALA A 95 -7.93 9.06 -21.89
N ASP A 96 -6.87 9.86 -21.76
CA ASP A 96 -6.71 11.19 -22.38
C ASP A 96 -7.80 12.22 -22.00
N SER A 97 -8.60 11.96 -20.95
CA SER A 97 -9.68 12.83 -20.55
C SER A 97 -9.68 13.13 -19.05
N TYR A 98 -10.10 12.19 -18.20
CA TYR A 98 -10.22 12.42 -16.77
C TYR A 98 -10.12 11.13 -15.95
N ILE A 99 -9.78 11.31 -14.68
CA ILE A 99 -9.97 10.30 -13.63
C ILE A 99 -11.05 10.84 -12.70
N GLU A 100 -12.12 10.08 -12.53
CA GLU A 100 -13.19 10.38 -11.58
C GLU A 100 -12.93 9.64 -10.27
N LEU A 101 -13.04 10.38 -9.17
CA LEU A 101 -12.88 9.87 -7.82
C LEU A 101 -14.07 10.31 -6.97
N GLU A 102 -14.53 9.42 -6.09
CA GLU A 102 -15.55 9.74 -5.10
C GLU A 102 -14.96 9.84 -3.70
N ARG A 103 -15.66 10.53 -2.81
CA ARG A 103 -15.27 10.63 -1.39
C ARG A 103 -15.33 9.25 -0.73
N ASN A 104 -14.32 8.93 0.07
CA ASN A 104 -14.37 7.80 0.99
C ASN A 104 -15.01 8.20 2.32
N ASP A 105 -16.31 7.94 2.46
CA ASP A 105 -17.07 8.25 3.67
C ASP A 105 -16.60 7.44 4.90
N ASN A 106 -15.89 6.32 4.68
CA ASN A 106 -15.30 5.49 5.73
C ASN A 106 -13.80 5.80 5.96
N TYR A 107 -13.33 6.98 5.54
CA TYR A 107 -11.95 7.36 5.78
C TYR A 107 -11.69 7.57 7.28
N TRP A 108 -10.57 7.05 7.75
CA TRP A 108 -10.26 6.95 9.18
C TRP A 108 -9.76 8.25 9.83
N LYS A 109 -9.38 9.26 9.02
CA LYS A 109 -9.10 10.63 9.51
C LYS A 109 -10.23 11.57 9.14
N GLU A 110 -10.08 12.84 9.52
CA GLU A 110 -10.91 13.92 8.99
C GLU A 110 -10.98 13.84 7.47
N SER A 111 -12.20 13.78 6.96
CA SER A 111 -12.44 13.77 5.53
C SER A 111 -11.98 15.09 4.93
N PRO A 112 -11.32 15.08 3.75
CA PRO A 112 -10.94 16.32 3.07
C PRO A 112 -12.20 17.17 2.83
N ARG A 113 -12.15 18.47 3.06
CA ARG A 113 -13.30 19.33 2.77
C ARG A 113 -13.53 19.42 1.26
#